data_AF-A0A7G7GEE5-F1
#
_entry.id   AF-A0A7G7GEE5-F1
#
_cell.length_a   1.000
_cell.length_b   1.000
_cell.length_c   1.000
_cell.angle_alpha   90.00
_cell.angle_beta   90.00
_cell.angle_gamma   90.00
#
_symmetry.space_group_name_H-M   'P 1'
#
loop_
_entity.id
_entity.type
_entity.pdbx_description
1 polymer ?
#
loop_
_entity_poly.entity_id
_entity_poly.type
_entity_poly.pdbx_seq_one_letter_code
_entity_poly.pdbx_strand_id
1 'polypeptide(L)' 'MNLSKEELEHSFQETIDLVLVHMAEHPEVAPEKFYSMACMLENLGFFSPILYEAIQTSPKE' A
#
# COMPACT_ATOMS: atom_id res chain seq x y z
N MET A 1 -8.49 16.11 -2.30
CA MET A 1 -7.01 16.07 -2.25
C MET A 1 -6.48 16.66 -3.55
N ASN A 2 -5.44 17.50 -3.48
CA ASN A 2 -4.67 17.91 -4.66
C ASN A 2 -3.40 17.04 -4.71
N LEU A 3 -3.58 15.74 -4.92
CA LEU A 3 -2.49 14.80 -5.13
C LEU A 3 -2.63 14.32 -6.57
N SER A 4 -1.56 14.35 -7.37
CA SER A 4 -1.58 13.73 -8.69
C SER A 4 -1.67 12.21 -8.56
N LYS A 5 -2.02 11.54 -9.66
CA LYS A 5 -2.07 10.07 -9.69
C LYS A 5 -0.67 9.50 -9.46
N GLU A 6 0.33 10.08 -10.10
CA GLU A 6 1.73 9.68 -9.97
C GLU A 6 2.27 9.89 -8.55
N GLU A 7 1.91 11.00 -7.90
CA GLU A 7 2.27 11.27 -6.50
C GLU A 7 1.61 10.27 -5.55
N LEU A 8 0.36 9.88 -5.82
CA LEU A 8 -0.32 8.85 -5.02
C LEU A 8 0.36 7.50 -5.20
N GLU A 9 0.59 7.07 -6.43
CA GLU A 9 1.23 5.78 -6.74
C GLU A 9 2.61 5.68 -6.10
N HIS A 10 3.43 6.74 -6.21
CA HIS A 10 4.74 6.80 -5.58
C HIS A 10 4.65 6.69 -4.06
N SER A 11 3.83 7.54 -3.43
CA SER A 11 3.68 7.56 -1.95
C SER A 11 3.10 6.24 -1.44
N PHE A 12 2.21 5.61 -2.22
CA PHE A 12 1.61 4.33 -1.89
C PHE A 12 2.67 3.22 -1.90
N GLN A 13 3.49 3.14 -2.96
CA GLN A 13 4.57 2.15 -3.02
C GLN A 13 5.58 2.35 -1.89
N GLU A 14 6.02 3.59 -1.62
CA GLU A 14 6.92 3.88 -0.51
C GLU A 14 6.33 3.44 0.84
N THR A 15 5.02 3.60 1.01
CA THR A 15 4.33 3.17 2.23
C THR A 15 4.29 1.65 2.35
N ILE A 16 4.00 0.93 1.25
CA ILE A 16 4.04 -0.53 1.20
C ILE A 16 5.43 -1.03 1.59
N ASP A 17 6.47 -0.51 0.95
CA ASP A 17 7.86 -0.88 1.20
C ASP A 17 8.24 -0.66 2.67
N LEU A 18 7.88 0.50 3.24
CA LEU A 18 8.16 0.82 4.63
C LEU A 18 7.49 -0.16 5.60
N VAL A 19 6.24 -0.53 5.33
CA VAL A 19 5.50 -1.51 6.13
C VAL A 19 6.16 -2.89 6.05
N LEU A 20 6.54 -3.32 4.85
CA LEU A 20 7.20 -4.62 4.65
C LEU A 20 8.54 -4.69 5.39
N VAL A 21 9.35 -3.63 5.33
CA VAL A 21 10.61 -3.56 6.08
C VAL A 21 10.36 -3.68 7.59
N HIS A 22 9.44 -2.88 8.13
CA HIS A 22 9.12 -2.94 9.56
C HIS A 22 8.58 -4.31 10.00
N MET A 23 7.78 -4.95 9.16
CA MET A 23 7.29 -6.30 9.42
C MET A 23 8.41 -7.34 9.43
N ALA A 24 9.35 -7.25 8.48
CA ALA A 24 10.47 -8.17 8.36
C ALA A 24 11.45 -8.05 9.55
N GLU A 25 11.61 -6.85 10.10
CA GLU A 25 12.46 -6.59 11.26
C GLU A 25 11.81 -6.99 12.59
N HIS A 26 10.51 -7.26 12.61
CA HIS A 26 9.79 -7.58 13.84
C HIS A 26 9.98 -9.06 14.23
N PRO A 27 10.59 -9.37 15.38
CA PRO A 27 11.03 -10.73 15.73
C PRO A 27 9.89 -11.74 15.94
N GLU A 28 8.66 -11.26 16.14
CA GLU A 28 7.46 -12.09 16.34
C GLU A 28 6.76 -12.48 15.03
N VAL A 29 7.19 -11.93 13.88
CA VAL A 29 6.56 -12.22 12.60
C VAL A 29 7.12 -13.52 12.03
N ALA A 30 6.29 -14.57 12.01
CA ALA A 30 6.63 -15.82 11.36
C ALA A 30 6.83 -15.61 9.84
N PRO A 31 7.85 -16.22 9.20
CA PRO A 31 8.14 -16.02 7.77
C PRO A 31 6.95 -16.29 6.83
N GLU A 32 6.14 -17.29 7.14
CA GLU A 32 4.94 -17.64 6.35
C GLU A 32 3.85 -16.55 6.43
N LYS A 33 3.70 -15.93 7.61
CA LYS A 33 2.79 -14.80 7.81
C LYS A 33 3.31 -13.55 7.11
N PHE A 34 4.61 -13.30 7.18
CA PHE A 34 5.25 -12.23 6.43
C PHE A 34 4.99 -12.37 4.92
N TYR A 35 5.30 -13.54 4.35
CA TYR A 35 5.13 -13.79 2.92
C TYR A 35 3.68 -13.58 2.46
N SER A 36 2.73 -14.12 3.21
CA SER A 36 1.30 -13.96 2.88
C SER A 36 0.87 -12.50 2.91
N MET A 37 1.33 -11.72 3.90
CA MET A 37 1.04 -10.29 4.00
C MET A 37 1.72 -9.50 2.89
N ALA A 38 2.98 -9.83 2.57
CA ALA A 38 3.72 -9.21 1.48
C ALA A 38 2.99 -9.37 0.15
N CYS A 39 2.56 -10.59 -0.20
CA CYS A 39 1.78 -10.82 -1.40
C CYS A 39 0.47 -10.02 -1.42
N MET A 40 -0.22 -9.90 -0.28
CA MET A 40 -1.46 -9.14 -0.20
C MET A 40 -1.23 -7.64 -0.41
N LEU A 41 -0.21 -7.07 0.23
CA LEU A 41 0.13 -5.66 0.14
C LEU A 41 0.64 -5.28 -1.25
N GLU A 42 1.51 -6.09 -1.85
CA GLU A 42 1.99 -5.86 -3.23
C GLU A 42 0.85 -5.91 -4.25
N ASN A 43 -0.08 -6.86 -4.09
CA ASN A 43 -1.29 -6.90 -4.92
C ASN A 43 -2.15 -5.65 -4.71
N LEU A 44 -2.23 -5.11 -3.49
CA LEU A 44 -2.92 -3.85 -3.23
C LEU A 44 -2.23 -2.66 -3.92
N GLY A 45 -0.90 -2.64 -3.94
CA GLY A 45 -0.09 -1.67 -4.70
C GLY A 45 -0.44 -1.66 -6.19
N PHE A 46 -0.62 -2.83 -6.79
CA PHE A 46 -1.10 -2.97 -8.17
C PHE A 46 -2.49 -2.33 -8.40
N PHE A 47 -3.37 -2.35 -7.38
CA PHE A 47 -4.70 -1.74 -7.46
C PHE A 47 -4.74 -0.25 -7.09
N SER A 48 -3.60 0.38 -6.80
CA SER A 48 -3.52 1.81 -6.44
C SER A 48 -4.19 2.78 -7.43
N PRO A 49 -4.23 2.56 -8.77
CA PRO A 49 -4.98 3.43 -9.68
C PRO A 49 -6.48 3.45 -9.40
N ILE A 50 -7.05 2.31 -9.02
CA ILE A 50 -8.48 2.19 -8.68
C ILE A 50 -8.77 2.92 -7.37
N LEU A 51 -7.85 2.84 -6.41
CA LEU A 51 -7.96 3.60 -5.15
C LEU A 51 -7.94 5.10 -5.41
N TYR A 52 -7.09 5.58 -6.33
CA TYR A 52 -7.09 6.99 -6.74
C TYR A 52 -8.46 7.42 -7.28
N GLU A 53 -9.04 6.65 -8.20
CA GLU A 53 -10.35 6.93 -8.78
C GLU A 53 -11.47 6.89 -7.71
N ALA A 54 -11.41 5.94 -6.78
CA ALA A 54 -12.37 5.84 -5.68
C ALA A 54 -12.31 7.08 -4.77
N ILE A 55 -11.12 7.60 -4.46
CA ILE A 55 -10.94 8.81 -3.66
C ILE A 55 -11.44 10.05 -4.39
N GLN A 56 -11.26 10.13 -5.71
CA GLN A 56 -11.74 11.26 -6.53
C GLN A 56 -13.28 11.26 -6.67
N THR A 57 -13.89 10.08 -6.70
CA THR A 57 -15.35 9.91 -6.83
C THR A 57 -16.08 9.86 -5.49
N SER A 58 -15.35 9.75 -4.37
CA SER A 58 -15.93 9.84 -3.04
C SER A 58 -16.62 11.19 -2.84
N PRO A 59 -17.87 11.22 -2.34
CA PRO A 59 -18.48 12.45 -1.85
C PRO A 59 -17.52 13.07 -0.83
N LYS A 60 -17.18 14.35 -1.00
CA LYS A 60 -16.50 15.11 0.05
C LYS A 60 -17.54 15.35 1.14
N GLU A 61 -17.40 14.67 2.27
CA GLU A 61 -18.08 15.05 3.52
C GLU A 61 -17.53 16.39 4.04
#